data_AF-A0A0F3N036-F1
#
_entry.id   AF-A0A0F3N036-F1
#
_cell.length_a   1.000
_cell.length_b   1.000
_cell.length_c   1.000
_cell.angle_alpha   90.00
_cell.angle_beta   90.00
_cell.angle_gamma   90.00
#
_symmetry.space_group_name_H-M   'P 1'
#
loop_
_entity.id
_entity.type
_entity.pdbx_description
1 polymer ?
#
loop_
_entity_poly.entity_id
_entity_poly.type
_entity_poly.pdbx_seq_one_letter_code
_entity_poly.pdbx_strand_id
1 'polypeptide(L)'
;MLLKISGINSKFSILGNWGIKGYLGDRYLAKQLGVLSDLKNIEIAKMLCFEAICLGAINSSSKNFTCVKEFVSRTYPELTNKITNEHPEYFIDGSYYRYVLMMKQF
;
A
#
# COMPACT_ATOMS: atom_id res chain seq x y z
N MET A 1 -20.29 27.58 12.70
CA MET A 1 -20.60 27.02 11.36
C MET A 1 -19.96 25.65 11.29
N LEU A 2 -20.70 24.61 11.70
CA LEU A 2 -20.26 23.22 11.72
C LEU A 2 -20.71 22.59 10.40
N LEU A 3 -19.76 22.24 9.52
CA LEU A 3 -20.09 21.47 8.32
C LEU A 3 -20.34 20.01 8.72
N LYS A 4 -21.63 19.71 8.76
CA LYS A 4 -22.25 18.41 8.93
C LYS A 4 -21.88 17.54 7.72
N ILE A 5 -20.98 16.58 7.90
CA ILE A 5 -20.71 15.56 6.87
C ILE A 5 -21.88 14.57 6.92
N SER A 6 -22.89 14.82 6.07
CA SER A 6 -24.00 13.91 5.85
C SER A 6 -23.61 12.82 4.87
N GLY A 7 -23.77 11.57 5.29
CA GLY A 7 -24.17 10.49 4.39
C GLY A 7 -23.07 9.81 3.58
N ILE A 8 -22.42 8.82 4.19
CA ILE A 8 -22.18 7.53 3.53
C ILE A 8 -22.64 6.46 4.50
N ASN A 9 -23.95 6.17 4.46
CA ASN A 9 -24.51 4.94 5.02
C ASN A 9 -24.11 3.81 4.08
N SER A 10 -23.01 3.13 4.38
CA SER A 10 -22.78 1.79 3.86
C SER A 10 -22.54 0.87 5.06
N LYS A 11 -23.57 0.07 5.37
CA LYS A 11 -23.46 -1.07 6.28
C LYS A 11 -22.43 -2.02 5.68
N PHE A 12 -21.15 -1.93 6.09
CA PHE A 12 -20.15 -2.90 5.68
C PHE A 12 -19.46 -3.49 6.89
N SER A 13 -19.46 -4.83 6.86
CA SER A 13 -19.13 -5.74 7.93
C SER A 13 -17.82 -5.38 8.63
N ILE A 14 -17.90 -5.23 9.95
CA ILE A 14 -16.77 -5.40 10.89
C ILE A 14 -16.45 -6.91 10.98
N LEU A 15 -16.37 -7.61 9.84
CA LEU A 15 -15.77 -8.93 9.75
C LEU A 15 -14.34 -8.69 9.27
N GLY A 16 -13.43 -8.78 10.23
CA GLY A 16 -12.10 -8.22 10.15
C GLY A 16 -11.27 -8.76 8.99
N ASN A 17 -10.79 -7.83 8.18
CA ASN A 17 -9.70 -8.04 7.26
C ASN A 17 -8.38 -7.83 8.03
N TRP A 18 -8.02 -8.81 8.88
CA TRP A 18 -6.87 -8.77 9.81
C TRP A 18 -5.52 -8.99 9.10
N GLY A 19 -5.32 -8.35 7.95
CA GLY A 19 -4.09 -8.43 7.15
C GLY A 19 -3.65 -7.06 6.62
N ILE A 20 -2.69 -7.04 5.69
CA ILE A 20 -2.13 -5.80 5.09
C ILE A 20 -3.23 -4.84 4.59
N LYS A 21 -4.34 -5.38 4.07
CA LYS A 21 -5.51 -4.59 3.62
C LYS A 21 -6.11 -3.70 4.71
N GLY A 22 -6.15 -4.16 5.96
CA GLY A 22 -6.67 -3.40 7.08
C GLY A 22 -5.76 -2.25 7.49
N TYR A 23 -4.45 -2.50 7.50
CA TYR A 23 -3.43 -1.53 7.92
C TYR A 23 -3.10 -0.47 6.86
N LEU A 24 -3.44 -0.70 5.60
CA LEU A 24 -3.26 0.26 4.51
C LEU A 24 -4.57 0.90 4.04
N GLY A 25 -5.68 0.65 4.75
CA GLY A 25 -6.93 1.35 4.51
C GLY A 25 -6.83 2.82 4.91
N ASP A 26 -7.41 3.71 4.10
CA ASP A 26 -7.34 5.18 4.28
C ASP A 26 -7.78 5.61 5.67
N ARG A 27 -8.81 4.98 6.22
CA ARG A 27 -9.29 5.27 7.57
C ARG A 27 -8.28 4.90 8.66
N TYR A 28 -7.59 3.77 8.50
CA TYR A 28 -6.54 3.37 9.44
C TYR A 28 -5.36 4.32 9.33
N LEU A 29 -4.87 4.58 8.11
CA LEU A 29 -3.75 5.48 7.88
C LEU A 29 -4.07 6.90 8.34
N ALA A 30 -5.26 7.41 8.06
CA ALA A 30 -5.70 8.71 8.55
C ALA A 30 -5.70 8.78 10.08
N LYS A 31 -6.14 7.72 10.75
CA LYS A 31 -6.07 7.63 12.21
C LYS A 31 -4.62 7.64 12.72
N GLN A 32 -3.69 6.96 12.05
CA GLN A 32 -2.28 6.93 12.44
C GLN A 32 -1.56 8.26 12.16
N LEU A 33 -1.88 8.90 11.03
CA LEU A 33 -1.28 10.17 10.60
C LEU A 33 -1.82 11.37 11.38
N GLY A 34 -3.04 11.27 11.94
CA GLY A 34 -3.64 12.32 12.74
C GLY A 34 -3.75 13.64 11.97
N VAL A 35 -3.09 14.69 12.44
CA VAL A 35 -3.09 16.00 11.78
C VAL A 35 -2.46 16.00 10.38
N LEU A 36 -1.67 14.97 10.05
CA LEU A 36 -1.03 14.80 8.75
C LEU A 36 -1.91 14.03 7.76
N SER A 37 -3.16 13.70 8.10
CA SER A 37 -4.01 12.78 7.32
C SER A 37 -4.61 13.36 6.03
N ASP A 38 -3.90 14.23 5.32
CA ASP A 38 -4.34 14.64 3.99
C ASP A 38 -4.16 13.50 2.97
N LEU A 39 -4.85 13.62 1.84
CA LEU A 39 -4.87 12.59 0.80
C LEU A 39 -3.48 12.27 0.25
N LYS A 40 -2.61 13.28 0.13
CA LYS A 40 -1.25 13.11 -0.39
C LYS A 40 -0.39 12.32 0.59
N ASN A 41 -0.49 12.62 1.88
CA ASN A 41 0.26 11.92 2.91
C ASN A 41 -0.23 10.49 3.13
N ILE A 42 -1.53 10.23 3.01
CA ILE A 42 -2.08 8.87 3.03
C ILE A 42 -1.51 8.07 1.86
N GLU A 43 -1.44 8.66 0.67
CA GLU A 43 -0.86 8.01 -0.50
C GLU A 43 0.63 7.73 -0.33
N ILE A 44 1.41 8.71 0.12
CA ILE A 44 2.84 8.55 0.44
C ILE A 44 3.04 7.44 1.48
N ALA A 45 2.21 7.38 2.52
CA ALA A 45 2.29 6.34 3.54
C ALA A 45 2.12 4.93 2.96
N LYS A 46 1.23 4.75 1.97
CA LYS A 46 1.07 3.47 1.27
C LYS A 46 2.29 3.12 0.43
N MET A 47 2.90 4.10 -0.25
CA MET A 47 4.12 3.91 -1.03
C MET A 47 5.31 3.53 -0.13
N LEU A 48 5.47 4.20 1.01
CA LEU A 48 6.49 3.87 2.01
C LEU A 48 6.30 2.47 2.60
N CYS A 49 5.06 2.05 2.83
CA CYS A 49 4.78 0.68 3.27
C CYS A 49 5.16 -0.35 2.21
N PHE A 50 4.92 -0.05 0.93
CA PHE A 50 5.40 -0.89 -0.16
C PHE A 50 6.93 -1.02 -0.13
N GLU A 51 7.66 0.11 -0.05
CA GLU A 51 9.12 0.12 0.05
C GLU A 51 9.61 -0.73 1.24
N ALA A 52 8.97 -0.59 2.42
CA ALA A 52 9.30 -1.36 3.61
C ALA A 52 9.10 -2.87 3.42
N ILE A 53 8.03 -3.29 2.73
CA ILE A 53 7.81 -4.70 2.37
C ILE A 53 8.94 -5.20 1.45
N CYS A 54 9.34 -4.39 0.47
CA CYS A 54 10.43 -4.72 -0.43
C CYS A 54 11.76 -4.87 0.33
N LEU A 55 12.07 -3.93 1.23
CA LEU A 55 13.26 -3.95 2.08
C LEU A 55 13.28 -5.20 2.96
N GLY A 56 12.15 -5.54 3.57
CA GLY A 56 12.00 -6.74 4.39
C GLY A 56 12.22 -8.02 3.59
N ALA A 57 11.65 -8.12 2.38
CA ALA A 57 11.81 -9.29 1.52
C ALA A 57 13.28 -9.47 1.06
N ILE A 58 13.96 -8.38 0.73
CA ILE A 58 15.37 -8.40 0.31
C ILE A 58 16.28 -8.74 1.49
N ASN A 59 16.06 -8.17 2.67
CA ASN A 59 16.92 -8.42 3.82
C ASN A 59 16.61 -9.76 4.53
N SER A 60 15.51 -10.42 4.18
CA SER A 60 15.20 -11.75 4.68
C SER A 60 16.17 -12.81 4.14
N SER A 61 16.64 -13.70 5.02
CA SER A 61 17.45 -14.87 4.65
C SER A 61 16.69 -15.85 3.75
N SER A 62 15.36 -15.93 3.88
CA SER A 62 14.52 -16.81 3.07
C SER A 62 14.19 -16.25 1.69
N LYS A 63 14.47 -14.96 1.43
CA LYS A 63 14.12 -14.25 0.19
C LYS A 63 12.67 -14.53 -0.26
N ASN A 64 11.75 -14.61 0.70
CA ASN A 64 10.36 -14.92 0.42
C ASN A 64 9.62 -13.67 -0.08
N PHE A 65 9.37 -13.63 -1.40
CA PHE A 65 8.66 -12.53 -2.05
C PHE A 65 7.14 -12.72 -2.15
N THR A 66 6.56 -13.70 -1.44
CA THR A 66 5.10 -13.93 -1.47
C THR A 66 4.32 -12.70 -1.01
N CYS A 67 4.81 -12.00 0.02
CA CYS A 67 4.20 -10.78 0.53
C CYS A 67 4.17 -9.67 -0.54
N VAL A 68 5.27 -9.51 -1.28
CA VAL A 68 5.40 -8.57 -2.39
C VAL A 68 4.42 -8.93 -3.50
N LYS A 69 4.37 -10.21 -3.90
CA LYS A 69 3.48 -10.69 -4.96
C LYS A 69 2.01 -10.45 -4.61
N GLU A 70 1.59 -10.76 -3.39
CA GLU A 70 0.23 -10.52 -2.92
C GLU A 70 -0.11 -9.02 -2.88
N PHE A 71 0.85 -8.19 -2.48
CA PHE A 71 0.68 -6.74 -2.50
C PHE A 71 0.47 -6.22 -3.93
N VAL A 72 1.39 -6.56 -4.82
CA VAL A 72 1.46 -6.06 -6.21
C VAL A 72 0.30 -6.58 -7.05
N SER A 73 0.05 -7.88 -7.04
CA SER A 73 -0.85 -8.51 -8.02
C SER A 73 -2.30 -8.57 -7.55
N ARG A 74 -2.57 -8.56 -6.24
CA ARG A 74 -3.91 -8.86 -5.69
C ARG A 74 -4.50 -7.76 -4.80
N THR A 75 -3.66 -6.97 -4.18
CA THR A 75 -4.09 -6.09 -3.09
C THR A 75 -4.10 -4.62 -3.53
N TYR A 76 -3.05 -4.17 -4.20
CA TYR A 76 -2.87 -2.78 -4.62
C TYR A 76 -2.26 -2.66 -6.03
N PRO A 77 -2.90 -3.23 -7.07
CA PRO A 77 -2.36 -3.20 -8.44
C PRO A 77 -2.27 -1.76 -9.00
N GLU A 78 -3.27 -0.92 -8.73
CA GLU A 78 -3.28 0.48 -9.19
C GLU A 78 -2.17 1.31 -8.55
N LEU A 79 -2.00 1.19 -7.23
CA LEU A 79 -0.90 1.85 -6.51
C LEU A 79 0.45 1.37 -7.05
N THR A 80 0.60 0.08 -7.32
CA THR A 80 1.85 -0.45 -7.88
C THR A 80 2.10 0.11 -9.28
N ASN A 81 1.07 0.24 -10.12
CA ASN A 81 1.20 0.91 -11.42
C ASN A 81 1.66 2.35 -11.27
N LYS A 82 1.07 3.09 -10.32
CA LYS A 82 1.47 4.47 -10.02
C LYS A 82 2.94 4.54 -9.58
N ILE A 83 3.37 3.71 -8.63
CA ILE A 83 4.76 3.65 -8.17
C ILE A 83 5.70 3.32 -9.34
N THR A 84 5.33 2.37 -10.21
CA THR A 84 6.15 1.98 -11.39
C THR A 84 6.35 3.14 -12.36
N ASN A 85 5.30 3.93 -12.62
CA ASN A 85 5.30 4.94 -13.67
C ASN A 85 5.76 6.32 -13.18
N GLU A 86 5.41 6.68 -11.95
CA GLU A 86 5.55 8.03 -11.42
C GLU A 86 6.58 8.13 -10.30
N HIS A 87 6.79 7.05 -9.54
CA HIS A 87 7.67 7.05 -8.37
C HIS A 87 8.62 5.84 -8.30
N PRO A 88 9.46 5.63 -9.32
CA PRO A 88 10.38 4.50 -9.34
C PRO A 88 11.40 4.52 -8.19
N GLU A 89 11.59 5.67 -7.52
CA GLU A 89 12.46 5.83 -6.35
C GLU A 89 12.06 4.97 -5.14
N TYR A 90 10.80 4.53 -5.04
CA TYR A 90 10.37 3.61 -3.97
C TYR A 90 10.75 2.14 -4.27
N PHE A 91 11.39 1.87 -5.42
CA PHE A 91 12.08 0.60 -5.65
C PHE A 91 13.55 0.74 -5.25
N ILE A 92 13.96 -0.08 -4.28
CA ILE A 92 15.29 -0.04 -3.64
C ILE A 92 16.44 -0.19 -4.65
N ASP A 93 16.21 -0.95 -5.73
CA ASP A 93 17.19 -1.15 -6.81
C ASP A 93 16.49 -1.55 -8.14
N GLY A 94 17.13 -1.28 -9.28
CA GLY A 94 16.63 -1.60 -10.61
C GLY A 94 16.43 -3.10 -10.86
N SER A 95 17.14 -3.95 -10.13
CA SER A 95 16.91 -5.41 -10.12
C SER A 95 15.52 -5.77 -9.58
N TYR A 96 15.02 -5.01 -8.61
CA TYR A 96 13.71 -5.22 -8.00
C TYR A 96 12.58 -4.61 -8.83
N TYR A 97 12.82 -3.46 -9.46
CA TYR A 97 11.92 -2.92 -10.49
C TYR A 97 11.62 -3.97 -11.57
N ARG A 98 12.65 -4.68 -12.04
CA ARG A 98 12.52 -5.77 -13.01
C ARG A 98 11.73 -6.96 -12.45
N TYR A 99 11.95 -7.33 -11.19
CA TYR A 99 11.23 -8.42 -10.54
C TYR A 99 9.72 -8.12 -10.36
N VAL A 100 9.38 -6.89 -9.94
CA VAL A 100 7.98 -6.44 -9.81
C VAL A 100 7.30 -6.35 -11.18
N LEU A 101 8.00 -5.88 -12.21
CA LEU A 101 7.49 -5.92 -13.59
C LEU A 101 7.22 -7.34 -14.09
N MET A 102 8.06 -8.32 -13.74
CA MET A 102 7.83 -9.73 -14.09
C MET A 102 6.64 -10.33 -13.33
N MET A 103 6.37 -9.89 -12.10
CA MET A 103 5.21 -10.32 -11.32
C MET A 103 3.87 -9.75 -11.79
N LYS A 104 3.87 -8.67 -12.59
CA LYS A 104 2.66 -8.12 -13.23
C LYS A 104 2.17 -8.95 -14.42
N GLN A 105 2.98 -9.85 -14.99
CA GLN A 105 2.65 -10.59 -16.22
C GLN A 105 1.86 -11.88 -15.99
N PHE A 106 1.46 -12.17 -14.75
CA PHE A 106 0.64 -13.33 -14.35
C PHE A 106 -0.61 -12.86 -13.59
#